data_AF-A0A455UGB6-F1
#
_entry.id   AF-A0A455UGB6-F1
#
_cell.length_a   1.000
_cell.length_b   1.000
_cell.length_c   1.000
_cell.angle_alpha   90.00
_cell.angle_beta   90.00
_cell.angle_gamma   90.00
#
_symmetry.space_group_name_H-M   'P 1'
#
loop_
_entity.id
_entity.type
_entity.pdbx_description
1 polymer ?
#
loop_
_entity_poly.entity_id
_entity_poly.type
_entity_poly.pdbx_seq_one_letter_code
_entity_poly.pdbx_strand_id
1 'polypeptide(L)'
;MGDYLKSQGIQLVYHHHLGTVIESQADVERLMDNTGEGVGLLLDFGHLRGAGGDPLAIAKRYSQRIHHVHCKDLRFPVLDTVRNRDKSFLNGVLDGLFTVPGGRRCGFSARLNPSVRTGLPGLVSG
;
A
#
# COMPACT_ATOMS: atom_id res chain seq x y z
N MET A 1 -2.42 -3.02 -22.01
CA MET A 1 -1.29 -3.65 -21.29
C MET A 1 -1.78 -4.70 -20.30
N GLY A 2 -2.60 -4.34 -19.29
CA GLY A 2 -3.11 -5.30 -18.31
C GLY A 2 -3.78 -6.53 -18.93
N ASP A 3 -4.71 -6.32 -19.87
CA ASP A 3 -5.42 -7.45 -20.52
C ASP A 3 -4.49 -8.34 -21.34
N TYR A 4 -3.48 -7.75 -21.98
CA TYR A 4 -2.45 -8.51 -22.71
C TYR A 4 -1.62 -9.36 -21.75
N LEU A 5 -1.13 -8.79 -20.65
CA LEU A 5 -0.38 -9.56 -19.64
C LEU A 5 -1.23 -10.68 -19.06
N LYS A 6 -2.50 -10.40 -18.75
CA LYS A 6 -3.46 -11.40 -18.26
C LYS A 6 -3.66 -12.54 -19.27
N SER A 7 -3.70 -12.24 -20.57
CA SER A 7 -3.77 -13.26 -21.63
C SER A 7 -2.49 -14.12 -21.73
N GLN A 8 -1.36 -13.63 -21.23
CA GLN A 8 -0.11 -14.38 -21.09
C GLN A 8 0.00 -15.11 -19.74
N GLY A 9 -1.05 -15.08 -18.90
CA GLY A 9 -1.02 -15.67 -17.56
C GLY A 9 -0.26 -14.83 -16.52
N ILE A 10 0.01 -13.56 -16.80
CA ILE A 10 0.74 -12.63 -15.92
C ILE A 10 -0.23 -11.56 -15.38
N GLN A 11 -0.37 -11.46 -14.06
CA GLN A 11 -1.17 -10.40 -13.46
C GLN A 11 -0.34 -9.12 -13.31
N LEU A 12 -0.75 -8.03 -13.97
CA LEU A 12 -0.21 -6.71 -13.67
C LEU A 12 -0.72 -6.28 -12.30
N VAL A 13 0.19 -5.81 -11.44
CA VAL A 13 -0.14 -5.33 -10.10
C VAL A 13 0.50 -3.95 -9.91
N TYR A 14 -0.32 -2.93 -9.69
CA TYR A 14 0.14 -1.56 -9.48
C TYR A 14 0.47 -1.33 -8.00
N HIS A 15 1.64 -0.79 -7.71
CA HIS A 15 2.09 -0.46 -6.36
C HIS A 15 2.02 1.05 -6.16
N HIS A 16 0.98 1.51 -5.45
CA HIS A 16 0.87 2.91 -5.04
C HIS A 16 1.96 3.25 -4.03
N HIS A 17 2.51 4.46 -4.09
CA HIS A 17 3.73 4.77 -3.35
C HIS A 17 3.85 6.26 -3.02
N LEU A 18 4.47 6.55 -1.87
CA LEU A 18 4.78 7.91 -1.43
C LEU A 18 5.81 8.55 -2.37
N GLY A 19 5.60 9.82 -2.73
CA GLY A 19 6.41 10.55 -3.69
C GLY A 19 6.12 10.22 -5.15
N THR A 20 4.96 9.59 -5.45
CA THR A 20 4.56 9.27 -6.83
C THR A 20 3.20 9.84 -7.19
N VAL A 21 2.82 9.74 -8.47
CA VAL A 21 1.54 10.26 -8.99
C VAL A 21 0.32 9.53 -8.44
N ILE A 22 0.46 8.28 -8.00
CA ILE A 22 -0.59 7.54 -7.31
C ILE A 22 -0.12 7.29 -5.88
N GLU A 23 -0.40 8.27 -5.03
CA GLU A 23 0.03 8.29 -3.64
C GLU A 23 -1.15 8.18 -2.68
N SER A 24 -2.14 9.07 -2.84
CA SER A 24 -3.24 9.22 -1.90
C SER A 24 -4.31 8.14 -2.08
N GLN A 25 -5.18 7.98 -1.08
CA GLN A 25 -6.33 7.10 -1.22
C GLN A 25 -7.21 7.48 -2.41
N ALA A 26 -7.41 8.78 -2.65
CA ALA A 26 -8.19 9.26 -3.78
C ALA A 26 -7.53 8.89 -5.13
N ASP A 27 -6.20 8.92 -5.22
CA ASP A 27 -5.49 8.50 -6.43
C ASP A 27 -5.61 7.00 -6.66
N VAL A 28 -5.50 6.20 -5.59
CA VAL A 28 -5.70 4.75 -5.65
C VAL A 28 -7.13 4.42 -6.09
N GLU A 29 -8.13 5.04 -5.46
CA GLU A 29 -9.53 4.85 -5.84
C GLU A 29 -9.77 5.24 -7.29
N ARG A 30 -9.24 6.40 -7.73
CA ARG A 30 -9.33 6.85 -9.12
C ARG A 30 -8.69 5.84 -10.08
N LEU A 31 -7.50 5.32 -9.78
CA LEU A 31 -6.84 4.31 -10.61
C LEU A 31 -7.71 3.04 -10.73
N MET A 32 -8.20 2.54 -9.61
CA MET A 32 -8.95 1.28 -9.57
C MET A 32 -10.34 1.41 -10.19
N ASP A 33 -11.01 2.53 -10.00
CA ASP A 33 -12.34 2.82 -10.58
C ASP A 33 -12.27 3.05 -12.10
N ASN A 34 -11.11 3.45 -12.63
CA ASN A 34 -10.92 3.73 -14.06
C ASN A 34 -10.16 2.61 -14.81
N THR A 35 -9.92 1.45 -14.18
CA THR A 35 -9.23 0.31 -14.81
C THR A 35 -9.99 -0.99 -14.63
N GLY A 36 -9.98 -1.83 -15.67
CA GLY A 36 -10.58 -3.18 -15.65
C GLY A 36 -9.72 -4.22 -14.92
N GLU A 37 -10.21 -5.45 -14.84
CA GLU A 37 -9.57 -6.56 -14.11
C GLU A 37 -8.13 -6.89 -14.52
N GLY A 38 -7.70 -6.48 -15.72
CA GLY A 38 -6.30 -6.59 -16.15
C GLY A 38 -5.32 -5.80 -15.28
N VAL A 39 -5.80 -4.91 -14.40
CA VAL A 39 -4.97 -4.13 -13.46
C VAL A 39 -5.28 -4.55 -12.02
N GLY A 40 -4.33 -5.21 -11.38
CA GLY A 40 -4.37 -5.55 -9.95
C GLY A 40 -3.77 -4.45 -9.07
N LEU A 41 -3.97 -4.56 -7.77
CA LEU A 41 -3.42 -3.67 -6.75
C LEU A 41 -2.47 -4.43 -5.82
N LEU A 42 -1.31 -3.83 -5.57
CA LEU A 42 -0.48 -4.14 -4.41
C LEU A 42 -0.89 -3.15 -3.33
N LEU A 43 -1.55 -3.66 -2.28
CA LEU A 43 -1.94 -2.82 -1.15
C LEU A 43 -0.76 -2.71 -0.18
N ASP A 44 -0.23 -1.51 -0.02
CA ASP A 44 0.86 -1.22 0.90
C ASP A 44 0.40 -0.36 2.07
N PHE A 45 0.31 -0.98 3.25
CA PHE A 45 -0.24 -0.35 4.44
C PHE A 45 0.57 0.88 4.87
N GLY A 46 1.89 0.79 4.79
CA GLY A 46 2.79 1.85 5.24
C GLY A 46 2.67 3.07 4.36
N HIS A 47 2.70 2.88 3.04
CA HIS A 47 2.57 3.97 2.08
C HIS A 47 1.20 4.64 2.15
N LEU A 48 0.12 3.86 2.14
CA LEU A 48 -1.23 4.42 2.12
C LEU A 48 -1.51 5.22 3.39
N ARG A 49 -1.06 4.70 4.54
CA ARG A 49 -1.21 5.39 5.82
C ARG A 49 -0.36 6.65 5.90
N GLY A 50 0.86 6.60 5.37
CA GLY A 50 1.71 7.80 5.25
C GLY A 50 1.07 8.88 4.38
N ALA A 51 0.31 8.49 3.36
CA ALA A 51 -0.46 9.39 2.50
C ALA A 51 -1.79 9.85 3.14
N GLY A 52 -2.07 9.48 4.39
CA GLY A 52 -3.30 9.85 5.10
C GLY A 52 -4.52 8.99 4.77
N GLY A 53 -4.35 7.89 4.03
CA GLY A 53 -5.43 6.96 3.67
C GLY A 53 -5.67 5.85 4.69
N ASP A 54 -6.81 5.16 4.53
CA ASP A 54 -7.19 3.97 5.29
C ASP A 54 -7.01 2.68 4.45
N PRO A 55 -5.96 1.87 4.72
CA PRO A 55 -5.74 0.63 4.00
C PRO A 55 -6.82 -0.41 4.22
N LEU A 56 -7.56 -0.39 5.33
CA LEU A 56 -8.66 -1.33 5.54
C LEU A 56 -9.88 -0.97 4.69
N ALA A 57 -10.14 0.33 4.47
CA ALA A 57 -11.18 0.79 3.56
C ALA A 57 -10.87 0.36 2.11
N ILE A 58 -9.63 0.55 1.66
CA ILE A 58 -9.17 0.09 0.33
C ILE A 58 -9.22 -1.44 0.22
N ALA A 59 -8.76 -2.17 1.24
CA ALA A 59 -8.83 -3.64 1.26
C ALA A 59 -10.27 -4.15 1.12
N LYS A 60 -11.22 -3.52 1.81
CA LYS A 60 -12.64 -3.87 1.75
C LYS A 60 -13.22 -3.59 0.36
N ARG A 61 -12.97 -2.38 -0.17
CA ARG A 61 -13.55 -1.93 -1.44
C ARG A 61 -13.02 -2.69 -2.65
N TYR A 62 -11.72 -2.96 -2.69
CA TYR A 62 -11.04 -3.56 -3.84
C TYR A 62 -10.50 -4.98 -3.57
N SER A 63 -11.09 -5.70 -2.62
CA SER A 63 -10.67 -7.06 -2.22
C SER A 63 -10.40 -8.00 -3.39
N GLN A 64 -11.25 -8.00 -4.42
CA GLN A 64 -11.13 -8.85 -5.62
C GLN A 64 -9.98 -8.45 -6.57
N ARG A 65 -9.45 -7.24 -6.41
CA ARG A 65 -8.39 -6.68 -7.27
C ARG A 65 -7.05 -6.64 -6.55
N ILE A 66 -6.98 -7.00 -5.27
CA ILE A 66 -5.72 -7.05 -4.52
C ILE A 66 -5.08 -8.42 -4.70
N HIS A 67 -3.88 -8.42 -5.28
CA HIS A 67 -3.12 -9.65 -5.54
C HIS A 67 -1.84 -9.75 -4.72
N HIS A 68 -1.44 -8.67 -4.04
CA HIS A 68 -0.25 -8.63 -3.20
C HIS A 68 -0.43 -7.63 -2.06
N VAL A 69 0.13 -7.93 -0.89
CA VAL A 69 0.08 -7.03 0.27
C VAL A 69 1.46 -6.81 0.84
N HIS A 70 1.83 -5.54 1.00
CA HIS A 70 2.98 -5.13 1.78
C HIS A 70 2.55 -4.70 3.18
N CYS A 71 2.99 -5.46 4.17
CA CYS A 71 2.77 -5.16 5.57
C CYS A 71 3.91 -4.28 6.10
N LYS A 72 4.02 -3.05 5.58
CA LYS A 72 4.91 -2.04 6.14
C LYS A 72 4.19 -1.21 7.19
N ASP A 73 4.88 -0.91 8.28
CA ASP A 73 4.43 0.01 9.30
C ASP A 73 5.26 1.30 9.25
N LEU A 74 4.76 2.38 9.83
CA LEU A 74 5.30 3.72 9.64
C LEU A 74 5.57 4.43 10.98
N ARG A 75 6.74 5.07 11.08
CA ARG A 75 7.09 5.97 12.18
C ARG A 75 6.70 7.40 11.81
N PHE A 76 5.52 7.85 12.23
CA PHE A 76 5.01 9.21 11.94
C PHE A 76 5.99 10.34 12.26
N PRO A 77 6.74 10.35 13.39
CA PRO A 77 7.71 11.41 13.65
C PRO A 77 8.81 11.53 12.59
N VAL A 78 9.19 10.40 11.96
CA VAL A 78 10.17 10.39 10.86
C VAL A 78 9.53 10.92 9.59
N LEU A 79 8.28 10.54 9.29
CA LEU A 79 7.53 11.07 8.15
C LEU A 79 7.39 12.60 8.22
N ASP A 80 7.04 13.12 9.39
CA ASP A 80 6.91 14.57 9.62
C ASP A 80 8.26 15.27 9.41
N THR A 81 9.35 14.66 9.88
CA THR A 81 10.70 15.18 9.66
C THR A 81 11.07 15.21 8.18
N VAL A 82 10.72 14.15 7.43
CA VAL A 82 10.99 14.06 5.99
C VAL A 82 10.25 15.16 5.24
N ARG A 83 8.96 15.36 5.54
CA ARG A 83 8.12 16.40 4.92
C ARG A 83 8.59 17.81 5.28
N ASN A 84 8.87 18.07 6.55
CA ASN A 84 9.25 19.40 7.04
C ASN A 84 10.66 19.84 6.65
N ARG A 85 11.53 18.90 6.26
CA ARG A 85 12.92 19.17 5.86
C ARG A 85 13.19 18.94 4.38
N ASP A 86 12.13 18.76 3.58
CA ASP A 86 12.22 18.48 2.15
C ASP A 86 13.25 17.39 1.82
N LYS A 87 13.26 16.33 2.64
CA LYS A 87 14.18 15.21 2.44
C LYS A 87 13.67 14.33 1.31
N SER A 88 14.60 13.77 0.53
CA SER A 88 14.26 12.72 -0.42
C SER A 88 13.61 11.53 0.28
N PHE A 89 12.74 10.81 -0.44
CA PHE A 89 12.14 9.57 0.05
C PHE A 89 13.19 8.57 0.53
N LEU A 90 14.29 8.41 -0.23
CA LEU A 90 15.40 7.53 0.14
C LEU A 90 16.02 7.89 1.49
N ASN A 91 16.26 9.17 1.75
CA ASN A 91 16.77 9.62 3.04
C ASN A 91 15.78 9.31 4.16
N GLY A 92 14.47 9.47 3.92
CA GLY A 92 13.44 9.05 4.86
C GLY A 92 13.52 7.55 5.18
N VAL A 93 13.69 6.70 4.17
CA VAL A 93 13.87 5.25 4.38
C VAL A 93 15.11 4.96 5.24
N LEU A 94 16.24 5.60 4.94
CA LEU A 94 17.48 5.45 5.70
C LEU A 94 17.37 5.97 7.15
N ASP A 95 16.56 7.02 7.36
CA ASP A 95 16.22 7.55 8.69
C ASP A 95 15.23 6.65 9.46
N GLY A 96 14.79 5.53 8.86
CA GLY A 96 13.88 4.58 9.48
C GLY A 96 12.41 4.98 9.36
N LEU A 97 11.99 5.54 8.22
CA LEU A 97 10.58 5.85 7.96
C LEU A 97 9.66 4.63 8.13
N PHE A 98 10.07 3.49 7.58
CA PHE A 98 9.33 2.24 7.66
C PHE A 98 9.88 1.29 8.71
N THR A 99 9.01 0.40 9.18
CA THR A 99 9.36 -0.70 10.06
C THR A 99 8.43 -1.89 9.89
N VAL A 100 8.75 -2.97 10.59
CA VAL A 100 7.91 -4.16 10.63
C VAL A 100 6.63 -3.89 11.44
N PRO A 101 5.51 -4.55 11.10
CA PRO A 101 4.25 -4.43 11.83
C PRO A 101 4.38 -4.61 13.33
N GLY A 102 3.73 -3.73 14.12
CA GLY A 102 3.69 -3.84 15.58
C GLY A 102 4.95 -3.33 16.28
N GLY A 103 5.79 -2.56 15.58
CA GLY A 103 6.89 -1.83 16.20
C GLY A 103 6.40 -0.92 17.33
N ARG A 104 7.12 -0.89 18.46
CA ARG A 104 6.74 -0.24 19.74
C ARG A 104 6.40 1.27 19.68
N ARG A 105 6.58 1.93 18.53
CA ARG A 105 6.34 3.37 18.30
C ARG A 105 5.39 3.66 17.14
N CYS A 106 4.73 2.64 16.62
CA CYS A 106 3.92 2.74 15.41
C CYS A 106 2.45 2.49 15.74
N GLY A 107 1.55 3.28 15.13
CA GLY A 107 0.10 3.20 15.37
C GLY A 107 -0.58 1.97 14.75
N PHE A 108 0.17 0.91 14.43
CA PHE A 108 -0.34 -0.34 13.88
C PHE A 108 -0.80 -1.26 15.02
N SER A 109 -2.05 -1.09 15.42
CA SER A 109 -2.79 -2.19 16.04
C SER A 109 -2.96 -3.25 14.96
N ALA A 110 -2.04 -4.22 14.94
CA ALA A 110 -2.12 -5.41 14.11
C ALA A 110 -3.29 -6.30 14.54
N ARG A 111 -4.53 -5.82 14.47
CA ARG A 111 -5.67 -6.71 14.23
C ARG A 111 -5.93 -6.71 12.74
N LEU A 112 -5.03 -7.36 12.01
CA LEU A 112 -5.47 -8.04 10.78
C LEU A 112 -6.51 -9.05 11.24
N ASN A 113 -7.80 -8.69 11.12
CA ASN A 113 -8.89 -9.59 11.41
C ASN A 113 -8.68 -10.86 10.57
N PRO A 114 -8.74 -12.09 11.12
CA PRO A 114 -8.49 -13.32 10.37
C PRO A 114 -9.28 -13.42 9.06
N SER A 115 -10.45 -12.79 9.00
CA SER A 115 -11.31 -12.64 7.83
C SER A 115 -10.68 -11.87 6.65
N VAL A 116 -9.77 -10.92 6.89
CA VAL A 116 -8.99 -10.23 5.83
C VAL A 116 -7.91 -11.14 5.27
N ARG A 117 -7.36 -12.03 6.11
CA ARG A 117 -6.34 -13.00 5.72
C ARG A 117 -6.91 -14.13 4.86
N THR A 118 -8.17 -14.49 5.06
CA THR A 118 -8.89 -15.52 4.28
C THR A 118 -9.56 -14.97 3.01
N GLY A 119 -9.69 -13.65 2.86
CA GLY A 119 -10.38 -13.01 1.74
C GLY A 119 -9.49 -12.36 0.68
N LEU A 120 -8.16 -12.30 0.89
CA LEU A 120 -7.20 -11.72 -0.04
C LEU A 120 -6.38 -12.85 -0.72
N PRO A 121 -6.64 -13.17 -1.99
CA PRO A 121 -5.84 -14.12 -2.74
C PRO A 121 -4.53 -13.45 -3.17
N GLY A 122 -3.53 -13.41 -2.28
CA GLY A 122 -2.27 -12.73 -2.59
C GLY A 122 -1.11 -13.06 -1.65
N LEU A 123 0.11 -12.95 -2.18
CA LEU A 123 1.35 -13.13 -1.41
C LEU A 123 1.49 -11.98 -0.41
N VAL A 124 1.77 -12.31 0.86
CA VAL A 124 2.07 -11.31 1.91
C VAL A 124 3.59 -11.27 2.07
N SER A 125 4.23 -10.15 1.74
CA SER A 125 5.66 -9.95 2.00
C SER A 125 5.87 -8.87 3.07
N GLY A 126 6.80 -9.16 3.99
CA GLY A 126 7.21 -8.28 5.10
C GLY A 126 8.31 -7.31 4.70
#